data_AF-A0AAP2HQF5-F1
#
_entry.id   AF-A0AAP2HQF5-F1
#
_cell.length_a   1.000
_cell.length_b   1.000
_cell.length_c   1.000
_cell.angle_alpha   90.00
_cell.angle_beta   90.00
_cell.angle_gamma   90.00
#
_symmetry.space_group_name_H-M   'P 1'
#
loop_
_entity.id
_entity.type
_entity.pdbx_description
1 polymer ?
#
loop_
_entity_poly.entity_id
_entity_poly.type
_entity_poly.pdbx_seq_one_letter_code
_entity_poly.pdbx_strand_id
1 'polypeptide(L)'
;MSNTIKRAAVLLPGQIRHLLRVTEATSRHPARDAVILLLGLSVGMRITEVAQITVADIMFRSGTLRREVSLRAAITKGCRQRAVYFSARKLVDAIERYLEYRVAHELGTTLDRSRFRGLNPDIPLILSRKGYPYALNRKIRISADGEPIDYWAADSLQSYVTGLYKAAGLRASSHSGRRTFATRLLGRGATIEQVKLLLGHESIDDTRRYIEIDGAVLRRILESAI
;
A
#
# COMPACT_ATOMS: atom_id res chain seq x y z
N MET A 1 28.03 18.92 -6.39
CA MET A 1 27.61 17.56 -6.79
C MET A 1 26.10 17.45 -6.61
N SER A 2 25.33 17.42 -7.69
CA SER A 2 23.87 17.29 -7.64
C SER A 2 23.51 15.97 -6.93
N ASN A 3 22.88 16.07 -5.76
CA ASN A 3 22.39 14.91 -5.02
C ASN A 3 21.13 14.40 -5.75
N THR A 4 21.32 13.61 -6.81
CA THR A 4 20.22 13.05 -7.60
C THR A 4 19.44 12.09 -6.72
N ILE A 5 18.34 12.58 -6.12
CA ILE A 5 17.47 11.80 -5.25
C ILE A 5 17.00 10.54 -6.02
N LYS A 6 17.48 9.36 -5.59
CA LYS A 6 17.05 8.08 -6.15
C LYS A 6 15.53 7.93 -5.97
N ARG A 7 14.84 7.84 -7.11
CA ARG A 7 13.39 7.96 -7.23
C ARG A 7 12.79 6.59 -7.57
N ALA A 8 11.79 6.13 -6.83
CA ALA A 8 11.19 4.79 -7.04
C ALA A 8 10.45 4.70 -8.39
N ALA A 9 10.61 3.63 -9.17
CA ALA A 9 9.99 3.52 -10.50
C ALA A 9 8.44 3.64 -10.47
N VAL A 10 7.87 4.27 -11.50
CA VAL A 10 6.42 4.27 -11.80
C VAL A 10 6.13 3.09 -12.73
N LEU A 11 5.07 2.34 -12.47
CA LEU A 11 4.67 1.20 -13.30
C LEU A 11 3.58 1.56 -14.29
N LEU A 12 3.79 1.16 -15.54
CA LEU A 12 2.80 1.27 -16.60
C LEU A 12 1.66 0.24 -16.41
N PRO A 13 0.46 0.48 -16.96
CA PRO A 13 -0.66 -0.45 -16.84
C PRO A 13 -0.34 -1.88 -17.30
N GLY A 14 0.46 -2.04 -18.37
CA GLY A 14 0.93 -3.34 -18.84
C GLY A 14 1.85 -4.05 -17.84
N GLN A 15 2.78 -3.30 -17.22
CA GLN A 15 3.67 -3.82 -16.18
C GLN A 15 2.91 -4.23 -14.92
N ILE A 16 1.88 -3.49 -14.53
CA ILE A 16 1.01 -3.87 -13.40
C ILE A 16 0.29 -5.19 -13.69
N ARG A 17 -0.28 -5.35 -14.89
CA ARG A 17 -0.92 -6.62 -15.27
C ARG A 17 0.07 -7.77 -15.29
N HIS A 18 1.26 -7.55 -15.86
CA HIS A 18 2.32 -8.55 -15.89
C HIS A 18 2.76 -8.95 -14.48
N LEU A 19 3.02 -7.97 -13.60
CA LEU A 19 3.40 -8.21 -12.20
C LEU A 19 2.38 -9.08 -11.46
N LEU A 20 1.08 -8.77 -11.58
CA LEU A 20 0.05 -9.56 -10.92
C LEU A 20 -0.04 -10.98 -11.48
N ARG A 21 0.11 -11.16 -12.80
CA ARG A 21 0.13 -12.50 -13.43
C ARG A 21 1.34 -13.32 -13.00
N VAL A 22 2.54 -12.72 -12.98
CA VAL A 22 3.75 -13.41 -12.50
C VAL A 22 3.60 -13.76 -11.03
N THR A 23 3.12 -12.82 -10.21
CA THR A 23 2.86 -13.07 -8.78
C THR A 23 1.90 -14.23 -8.58
N GLU A 24 0.82 -14.29 -9.36
CA GLU A 24 -0.14 -15.39 -9.32
C GLU A 24 0.51 -16.73 -9.67
N ALA A 25 1.37 -16.77 -10.69
CA ALA A 25 1.99 -17.99 -11.19
C ALA A 25 3.18 -18.48 -10.34
N THR A 26 3.96 -17.57 -9.74
CA THR A 26 5.25 -17.91 -9.13
C THR A 26 5.29 -17.72 -7.62
N SER A 27 4.33 -17.00 -7.03
CA SER A 27 4.32 -16.79 -5.58
C SER A 27 3.90 -18.06 -4.85
N ARG A 28 4.50 -18.29 -3.68
CA ARG A 28 4.05 -19.31 -2.72
C ARG A 28 2.74 -18.95 -2.03
N HIS A 29 2.35 -17.67 -2.04
CA HIS A 29 1.14 -17.16 -1.41
C HIS A 29 0.45 -16.13 -2.32
N PRO A 30 -0.05 -16.55 -3.49
CA PRO A 30 -0.53 -15.63 -4.53
C PRO A 30 -1.70 -14.76 -4.07
N ALA A 31 -2.64 -15.32 -3.30
CA ALA A 31 -3.77 -14.57 -2.74
C ALA A 31 -3.30 -13.41 -1.83
N ARG A 32 -2.39 -13.68 -0.88
CA ARG A 32 -1.83 -12.65 0.01
C ARG A 32 -1.03 -11.61 -0.76
N ASP A 33 -0.17 -12.06 -1.67
CA ASP A 33 0.79 -11.19 -2.33
C ASP A 33 0.11 -10.23 -3.31
N ALA A 34 -0.97 -10.67 -3.96
CA ALA A 34 -1.84 -9.80 -4.73
C ALA A 34 -2.40 -8.65 -3.88
N VAL A 35 -2.88 -8.94 -2.65
CA VAL A 35 -3.38 -7.91 -1.73
C VAL A 35 -2.28 -6.91 -1.36
N ILE A 36 -1.08 -7.40 -0.99
CA ILE A 36 0.05 -6.54 -0.62
C ILE A 36 0.38 -5.55 -1.74
N LEU A 37 0.48 -6.04 -2.99
CA LEU A 37 0.77 -5.21 -4.15
C LEU A 37 -0.36 -4.22 -4.44
N LEU A 38 -1.62 -4.67 -4.38
CA LEU A 38 -2.79 -3.85 -4.69
C LEU A 38 -3.06 -2.77 -3.65
N LEU A 39 -2.75 -2.98 -2.37
CA LEU A 39 -2.80 -1.94 -1.33
C LEU A 39 -1.82 -0.80 -1.62
N GLY A 40 -0.64 -1.11 -2.17
CA GLY A 40 0.29 -0.09 -2.65
C GLY A 40 -0.21 0.59 -3.93
N LEU A 41 -0.67 -0.18 -4.92
CA LEU A 41 -0.99 0.29 -6.28
C LEU A 41 -2.36 0.98 -6.42
N SER A 42 -3.32 0.65 -5.56
CA SER A 42 -4.71 1.12 -5.66
C SER A 42 -5.10 2.09 -4.57
N VAL A 43 -4.34 2.12 -3.47
CA VAL A 43 -4.67 2.86 -2.25
C VAL A 43 -3.49 3.71 -1.77
N GLY A 44 -2.29 3.45 -2.30
CA GLY A 44 -1.10 4.19 -1.94
C GLY A 44 -0.63 3.94 -0.51
N MET A 45 -0.91 2.79 0.10
CA MET A 45 -0.42 2.50 1.46
C MET A 45 1.11 2.33 1.50
N ARG A 46 1.74 2.77 2.59
CA ARG A 46 3.15 2.43 2.88
C ARG A 46 3.24 0.97 3.32
N ILE A 47 4.36 0.31 3.04
CA ILE A 47 4.52 -1.10 3.42
C ILE A 47 4.44 -1.32 4.94
N THR A 48 4.94 -0.39 5.75
CA THR A 48 4.77 -0.46 7.21
C THR A 48 3.32 -0.33 7.66
N GLU A 49 2.48 0.43 6.93
CA GLU A 49 1.04 0.51 7.20
C GLU A 49 0.36 -0.81 6.79
N VAL A 50 0.74 -1.38 5.64
CA VAL A 50 0.24 -2.69 5.15
C VAL A 50 0.59 -3.82 6.11
N ALA A 51 1.75 -3.76 6.77
CA ALA A 51 2.17 -4.76 7.76
C ALA A 51 1.33 -4.74 9.05
N GLN A 52 0.64 -3.64 9.35
CA GLN A 52 0.01 -3.40 10.66
C GLN A 52 -1.51 -3.20 10.61
N ILE A 53 -2.08 -2.95 9.42
CA ILE A 53 -3.53 -2.88 9.26
C ILE A 53 -4.18 -4.20 9.68
N THR A 54 -5.20 -4.15 10.53
CA THR A 54 -5.82 -5.34 11.13
C THR A 54 -7.09 -5.76 10.38
N VAL A 55 -7.62 -6.93 10.72
CA VAL A 55 -8.93 -7.39 10.22
C VAL A 55 -10.04 -6.44 10.65
N ALA A 56 -10.02 -5.95 11.89
CA ALA A 56 -11.01 -4.98 12.39
C ALA A 56 -10.95 -3.63 11.69
N ASP A 57 -9.75 -3.20 11.24
CA ASP A 57 -9.59 -1.96 10.47
C ASP A 57 -10.37 -2.04 9.14
N ILE A 58 -10.42 -3.22 8.50
CA ILE A 58 -10.97 -3.38 7.14
C ILE A 58 -12.38 -3.98 7.07
N MET A 59 -12.87 -4.57 8.16
CA MET A 59 -14.10 -5.36 8.15
C MET A 59 -15.02 -4.95 9.31
N PHE A 60 -16.33 -5.00 9.09
CA PHE A 60 -17.32 -4.87 10.16
C PHE A 60 -17.49 -6.21 10.90
N ARG A 61 -18.06 -6.16 12.11
CA ARG A 61 -18.35 -7.39 12.90
C ARG A 61 -19.23 -8.37 12.13
N SER A 62 -20.10 -7.88 11.26
CA SER A 62 -20.96 -8.68 10.37
C SER A 62 -20.20 -9.51 9.33
N GLY A 63 -18.90 -9.26 9.13
CA GLY A 63 -18.11 -9.88 8.07
C GLY A 63 -18.04 -9.06 6.78
N THR A 64 -18.79 -7.97 6.66
CA THR A 64 -18.76 -7.13 5.45
C THR A 64 -17.50 -6.24 5.42
N LEU A 65 -16.85 -6.14 4.27
CA LEU A 65 -15.72 -5.22 4.10
C LEU A 65 -16.16 -3.76 4.15
N ARG A 66 -15.30 -2.92 4.73
CA ARG A 66 -15.46 -1.47 4.75
C ARG A 66 -15.00 -0.89 3.41
N ARG A 67 -15.77 0.04 2.85
CA ARG A 67 -15.37 0.79 1.63
C ARG A 67 -14.40 1.92 1.95
N GLU A 68 -14.56 2.52 3.12
CA GLU A 68 -13.66 3.53 3.67
C GLU A 68 -13.03 2.97 4.94
N VAL A 69 -11.71 2.96 4.99
CA VAL A 69 -10.91 2.46 6.10
C VAL A 69 -10.08 3.59 6.65
N SER A 70 -10.24 3.87 7.94
CA SER A 70 -9.46 4.89 8.62
C SER A 70 -8.18 4.27 9.17
N LEU A 71 -7.02 4.65 8.62
CA LEU A 71 -5.74 4.18 9.12
C LEU A 71 -5.43 4.86 10.45
N ARG A 72 -5.29 4.05 11.50
CA ARG A 72 -4.96 4.50 12.85
C ARG A 72 -3.68 5.36 12.85
N ALA A 73 -3.68 6.46 13.59
CA ALA A 73 -2.51 7.34 13.71
C ALA A 73 -1.24 6.56 14.08
N ALA A 74 -1.36 5.59 15.00
CA ALA A 74 -0.27 4.74 15.48
C ALA A 74 0.51 3.97 14.39
N ILE A 75 -0.13 3.65 13.26
CA ILE A 75 0.53 2.87 12.18
C ILE A 75 1.05 3.76 11.05
N THR A 76 0.73 5.05 11.08
CA THR A 76 1.10 6.01 10.03
C THR A 76 2.39 6.75 10.38
N LYS A 77 3.14 7.13 9.34
CA LYS A 77 4.29 8.01 9.52
C LYS A 77 3.81 9.40 9.98
N GLY A 78 4.36 9.91 11.08
CA GLY A 78 4.01 11.22 11.64
C GLY A 78 2.77 11.21 12.53
N CYS A 79 2.26 10.02 12.89
CA CYS A 79 1.18 9.85 13.86
C CYS A 79 -0.12 10.60 13.49
N ARG A 80 -0.53 10.54 12.22
CA ARG A 80 -1.73 11.23 11.73
C ARG A 80 -2.66 10.26 11.02
N GLN A 81 -3.91 10.22 11.48
CA GLN A 81 -4.96 9.41 10.88
C GLN A 81 -5.25 9.87 9.44
N ARG A 82 -5.52 8.92 8.55
CA ARG A 82 -5.98 9.21 7.19
C ARG A 82 -6.94 8.14 6.71
N ALA A 83 -7.92 8.54 5.90
CA ALA A 83 -8.82 7.60 5.24
C ALA A 83 -8.16 6.99 4.00
N VAL A 84 -8.46 5.72 3.76
CA VAL A 84 -8.14 5.02 2.54
C VAL A 84 -9.39 4.32 2.00
N TYR A 85 -9.51 4.25 0.68
CA TYR A 85 -10.74 3.81 0.03
C TYR A 85 -10.53 2.51 -0.76
N PHE A 86 -11.32 1.49 -0.44
CA PHE A 86 -11.34 0.20 -1.15
C PHE A 86 -12.33 0.25 -2.31
N SER A 87 -12.12 1.21 -3.22
CA SER A 87 -13.00 1.45 -4.37
C SER A 87 -12.64 0.60 -5.59
N ALA A 88 -11.39 0.12 -5.67
CA ALA A 88 -10.94 -0.69 -6.80
C ALA A 88 -11.45 -2.13 -6.66
N ARG A 89 -12.34 -2.57 -7.58
CA ARG A 89 -12.89 -3.93 -7.60
C ARG A 89 -11.81 -5.01 -7.48
N LYS A 90 -10.72 -4.88 -8.25
CA LYS A 90 -9.58 -5.81 -8.18
C LYS A 90 -8.96 -5.95 -6.78
N LEU A 91 -8.90 -4.86 -6.00
CA LEU A 91 -8.40 -4.93 -4.63
C LEU A 91 -9.40 -5.65 -3.73
N VAL A 92 -10.69 -5.31 -3.83
CA VAL A 92 -11.75 -5.95 -3.05
C VAL A 92 -11.76 -7.46 -3.33
N ASP A 93 -11.79 -7.87 -4.60
CA ASP A 93 -11.76 -9.29 -4.99
C ASP A 93 -10.51 -10.01 -4.45
N ALA A 94 -9.35 -9.35 -4.48
CA ALA A 94 -8.12 -9.93 -3.94
C ALA A 94 -8.16 -10.07 -2.42
N ILE A 95 -8.74 -9.10 -1.70
CA ILE A 95 -8.93 -9.17 -0.25
C ILE A 95 -9.89 -10.31 0.08
N GLU A 96 -11.03 -10.39 -0.60
CA GLU A 96 -12.02 -11.46 -0.40
C GLU A 96 -11.40 -12.85 -0.58
N ARG A 97 -10.72 -13.07 -1.71
CA ARG A 97 -10.01 -14.34 -1.98
C ARG A 97 -8.98 -14.69 -0.90
N TYR A 98 -8.25 -13.68 -0.39
CA TYR A 98 -7.28 -13.92 0.67
C TYR A 98 -7.94 -14.23 2.02
N LEU A 99 -9.04 -13.57 2.37
CA LEU A 99 -9.79 -13.84 3.59
C LEU A 99 -10.43 -15.23 3.55
N GLU A 100 -11.01 -15.63 2.43
CA GLU A 100 -11.51 -16.99 2.21
C GLU A 100 -10.40 -18.04 2.38
N TYR A 101 -9.25 -17.80 1.75
CA TYR A 101 -8.07 -18.66 1.93
C TYR A 101 -7.67 -18.76 3.41
N ARG A 102 -7.67 -17.65 4.15
CA ARG A 102 -7.34 -17.65 5.59
C ARG A 102 -8.35 -18.42 6.42
N VAL A 103 -9.64 -18.28 6.15
CA VAL A 103 -10.69 -19.02 6.85
C VAL A 103 -10.57 -20.52 6.57
N ALA A 104 -10.39 -20.91 5.30
CA ALA A 104 -10.27 -22.31 4.89
C ALA A 104 -9.03 -23.03 5.46
N HIS A 105 -7.96 -22.29 5.76
CA HIS A 105 -6.71 -22.84 6.32
C HIS A 105 -6.49 -22.46 7.79
N GLU A 106 -7.51 -21.94 8.47
CA GLU A 106 -7.48 -21.53 9.88
C GLU A 106 -6.33 -20.54 10.24
N LEU A 107 -5.98 -19.66 9.30
CA LEU A 107 -4.88 -18.72 9.46
C LEU A 107 -5.33 -17.46 10.19
N GLY A 108 -4.97 -17.40 11.47
CA GLY A 108 -5.32 -16.27 12.33
C GLY A 108 -6.83 -16.22 12.58
N THR A 109 -7.43 -17.36 12.81
CA THR A 109 -8.84 -17.45 13.20
C THR A 109 -9.00 -17.35 14.70
N THR A 110 -10.24 -17.14 15.14
CA THR A 110 -10.64 -17.18 16.55
C THR A 110 -11.70 -18.26 16.75
N LEU A 111 -11.97 -18.62 18.01
CA LEU A 111 -13.00 -19.58 18.37
C LEU A 111 -14.41 -19.06 18.03
N ASP A 112 -14.63 -17.75 18.15
CA ASP A 112 -15.89 -17.12 17.78
C ASP A 112 -16.02 -16.99 16.25
N ARG A 113 -16.73 -17.95 15.63
CA ARG A 113 -16.99 -17.95 14.18
C ARG A 113 -18.13 -17.01 13.77
N SER A 114 -18.86 -16.43 14.70
CA SER A 114 -20.02 -15.57 14.41
C SER A 114 -19.65 -14.17 13.95
N ARG A 115 -18.43 -13.71 14.27
CA ARG A 115 -17.96 -12.35 13.99
C ARG A 115 -16.75 -12.37 13.06
N PHE A 116 -16.63 -11.35 12.22
CA PHE A 116 -15.49 -11.19 11.31
C PHE A 116 -15.20 -12.45 10.47
N ARG A 117 -16.24 -13.23 10.13
CA ARG A 117 -16.14 -14.52 9.42
C ARG A 117 -15.26 -15.56 10.14
N GLY A 118 -15.11 -15.45 11.46
CA GLY A 118 -14.26 -16.30 12.28
C GLY A 118 -12.77 -15.95 12.25
N LEU A 119 -12.39 -14.82 11.64
CA LEU A 119 -11.03 -14.28 11.71
C LEU A 119 -10.83 -13.51 13.02
N ASN A 120 -9.62 -13.58 13.58
CA ASN A 120 -9.29 -12.75 14.73
C ASN A 120 -9.25 -11.26 14.29
N PRO A 121 -10.01 -10.36 14.94
CA PRO A 121 -10.09 -8.94 14.56
C PRO A 121 -8.79 -8.15 14.79
N ASP A 122 -8.01 -8.54 15.79
CA ASP A 122 -6.89 -7.73 16.30
C ASP A 122 -5.56 -8.03 15.62
N ILE A 123 -5.49 -9.13 14.87
CA ILE A 123 -4.30 -9.49 14.12
C ILE A 123 -4.22 -8.73 12.79
N PRO A 124 -3.01 -8.54 12.25
CA PRO A 124 -2.82 -7.96 10.94
C PRO A 124 -3.58 -8.72 9.86
N LEU A 125 -4.06 -7.97 8.88
CA LEU A 125 -4.59 -8.50 7.62
C LEU A 125 -3.53 -9.37 6.95
N ILE A 126 -2.32 -8.84 6.81
CA ILE A 126 -1.20 -9.47 6.11
C ILE A 126 -0.34 -10.25 7.09
N LEU A 127 -0.29 -11.57 6.92
CA LEU A 127 0.53 -12.47 7.72
C LEU A 127 1.79 -12.91 6.96
N SER A 128 2.86 -13.15 7.69
CA SER A 128 4.10 -13.71 7.16
C SER A 128 3.89 -15.13 6.62
N ARG A 129 4.92 -15.70 6.00
CA ARG A 129 4.88 -17.10 5.50
C ARG A 129 4.55 -18.13 6.59
N LYS A 130 4.88 -17.81 7.84
CA LYS A 130 4.62 -18.67 9.00
C LYS A 130 3.26 -18.39 9.67
N GLY A 131 2.46 -17.48 9.13
CA GLY A 131 1.17 -17.10 9.72
C GLY A 131 1.25 -16.05 10.84
N TYR A 132 2.44 -15.53 11.14
CA TYR A 132 2.63 -14.50 12.19
C TYR A 132 2.67 -13.08 11.63
N PRO A 133 2.36 -12.06 12.46
CA PRO A 133 2.64 -10.65 12.15
C PRO A 133 4.08 -10.41 11.68
N TYR A 134 4.27 -9.43 10.80
CA TYR A 134 5.62 -8.99 10.43
C TYR A 134 6.24 -8.18 11.57
N ALA A 135 7.48 -8.50 11.93
CA ALA A 135 8.24 -7.73 12.91
C ALA A 135 8.54 -6.31 12.41
N LEU A 136 8.50 -5.35 13.33
CA LEU A 136 8.86 -3.96 13.08
C LEU A 136 10.24 -3.67 13.70
N ASN A 137 11.11 -3.08 12.90
CA ASN A 137 12.42 -2.64 13.35
C ASN A 137 12.40 -1.13 13.58
N ARG A 138 12.92 -0.69 14.73
CA ARG A 138 13.13 0.73 15.00
C ARG A 138 14.30 1.22 14.14
N LYS A 139 14.11 2.36 13.48
CA LYS A 139 15.09 3.06 12.66
C LYS A 139 15.22 4.48 13.16
N ILE A 140 16.42 5.03 13.07
CA ILE A 140 16.70 6.42 13.42
C ILE A 140 17.17 7.13 12.15
N ARG A 141 16.62 8.32 11.89
CA ARG A 141 17.12 9.23 10.87
C ARG A 141 17.35 10.59 11.52
N ILE A 142 18.31 11.34 10.98
CA ILE A 142 18.56 12.71 11.41
C ILE A 142 17.64 13.65 10.60
N SER A 143 16.93 14.55 11.28
CA SER A 143 16.13 15.61 10.66
C SER A 143 17.02 16.60 9.92
N ALA A 144 16.42 17.47 9.11
CA ALA A 144 17.13 18.62 8.55
C ALA A 144 17.73 19.52 9.65
N ASP A 145 17.06 19.57 10.81
CA ASP A 145 17.45 20.39 11.96
C ASP A 145 18.46 19.69 12.89
N GLY A 146 18.99 18.53 12.51
CA GLY A 146 19.94 17.77 13.32
C GLY A 146 19.32 16.85 14.38
N GLU A 147 18.00 16.94 14.60
CA GLU A 147 17.31 16.13 15.61
C GLU A 147 17.08 14.67 15.17
N PRO A 148 17.33 13.67 16.04
CA PRO A 148 17.05 12.27 15.74
C PRO A 148 15.55 12.00 15.75
N ILE A 149 15.03 11.55 14.61
CA ILE A 149 13.65 11.09 14.45
C ILE A 149 13.69 9.56 14.31
N ASP A 150 13.09 8.86 15.26
CA ASP A 150 12.87 7.43 15.13
C ASP A 150 11.57 7.10 14.39
N TYR A 151 11.56 5.95 13.73
CA TYR A 151 10.40 5.42 13.04
C TYR A 151 10.45 3.90 12.97
N TRP A 152 9.29 3.27 12.82
CA TRP A 152 9.18 1.82 12.69
C TRP A 152 9.14 1.40 11.21
N ALA A 153 9.82 0.32 10.87
CA ALA A 153 9.88 -0.21 9.52
C ALA A 153 9.69 -1.72 9.48
N ALA A 154 8.80 -2.19 8.59
CA ALA A 154 8.63 -3.61 8.29
C ALA A 154 9.63 -4.07 7.21
N ASP A 155 10.92 -4.13 7.56
CA ASP A 155 12.04 -4.37 6.62
C ASP A 155 11.89 -5.68 5.83
N SER A 156 11.41 -6.73 6.49
CA SER A 156 11.22 -8.06 5.90
C SER A 156 10.09 -8.05 4.86
N LEU A 157 8.97 -7.36 5.12
CA LEU A 157 7.90 -7.19 4.14
C LEU A 157 8.35 -6.29 2.98
N GLN A 158 9.09 -5.22 3.25
CA GLN A 158 9.66 -4.34 2.22
C GLN A 158 10.60 -5.12 1.28
N SER A 159 11.49 -5.93 1.84
CA SER A 159 12.40 -6.78 1.06
C SER A 159 11.63 -7.82 0.26
N TYR A 160 10.59 -8.42 0.85
CA TYR A 160 9.73 -9.40 0.20
C TYR A 160 9.00 -8.81 -1.01
N VAL A 161 8.38 -7.64 -0.86
CA VAL A 161 7.70 -6.91 -1.96
C VAL A 161 8.68 -6.53 -3.07
N THR A 162 9.90 -6.12 -2.71
CA THR A 162 10.96 -5.85 -3.69
C THR A 162 11.32 -7.12 -4.48
N GLY A 163 11.33 -8.28 -3.81
CA GLY A 163 11.48 -9.59 -4.44
C GLY A 163 10.38 -9.92 -5.44
N LEU A 164 9.12 -9.58 -5.15
CA LEU A 164 7.99 -9.78 -6.09
C LEU A 164 8.18 -8.97 -7.37
N TYR A 165 8.60 -7.70 -7.26
CA TYR A 165 8.93 -6.89 -8.44
C TYR A 165 10.08 -7.49 -9.24
N LYS A 166 11.15 -7.92 -8.58
CA LYS A 166 12.31 -8.54 -9.23
C LYS A 166 11.94 -9.84 -9.96
N ALA A 167 11.07 -10.67 -9.37
CA ALA A 167 10.58 -11.89 -9.99
C ALA A 167 9.80 -11.61 -11.29
N ALA A 168 9.11 -10.47 -11.36
CA ALA A 168 8.45 -9.99 -12.58
C ALA A 168 9.39 -9.22 -13.53
N GLY A 169 10.71 -9.24 -13.31
CA GLY A 169 11.69 -8.51 -14.13
C GLY A 169 11.63 -6.99 -13.99
N LEU A 170 10.93 -6.46 -12.97
CA LEU A 170 10.73 -5.02 -12.78
C LEU A 170 11.77 -4.44 -11.83
N ARG A 171 12.43 -3.36 -12.25
CA ARG A 171 13.31 -2.54 -11.40
C ARG A 171 12.48 -1.58 -10.53
N ALA A 172 11.77 -2.14 -9.57
CA ALA A 172 10.88 -1.42 -8.66
C ALA A 172 11.18 -1.75 -7.19
N SER A 173 10.72 -0.89 -6.28
CA SER A 173 10.90 -1.05 -4.83
C SER A 173 9.57 -1.02 -4.09
N SER A 174 9.60 -1.20 -2.77
CA SER A 174 8.43 -1.06 -1.89
C SER A 174 7.63 0.23 -2.10
N HIS A 175 8.27 1.32 -2.53
CA HIS A 175 7.63 2.61 -2.77
C HIS A 175 7.07 2.78 -4.19
N SER A 176 7.45 1.92 -5.14
CA SER A 176 7.01 2.01 -6.53
C SER A 176 5.50 1.88 -6.69
N GLY A 177 4.85 1.00 -5.91
CA GLY A 177 3.38 0.87 -5.94
C GLY A 177 2.68 2.16 -5.53
N ARG A 178 3.09 2.73 -4.39
CA ARG A 178 2.56 4.00 -3.87
C ARG A 178 2.85 5.18 -4.80
N ARG A 179 4.03 5.24 -5.40
CA ARG A 179 4.38 6.24 -6.42
C ARG A 179 3.49 6.10 -7.65
N THR A 180 3.30 4.89 -8.14
CA THR A 180 2.42 4.60 -9.28
C THR A 180 0.99 5.04 -9.02
N PHE A 181 0.47 4.80 -7.80
CA PHE A 181 -0.84 5.30 -7.39
C PHE A 181 -0.92 6.82 -7.48
N ALA A 182 0.05 7.53 -6.90
CA ALA A 182 0.11 8.99 -6.92
C ALA A 182 0.14 9.55 -8.35
N THR A 183 1.06 9.06 -9.19
CA THR A 183 1.22 9.51 -10.57
C THR A 183 -0.04 9.23 -11.41
N ARG A 184 -0.71 8.10 -11.20
CA ARG A 184 -1.96 7.78 -11.91
C ARG A 184 -3.14 8.67 -11.50
N LEU A 185 -3.20 9.12 -10.24
CA LEU A 185 -4.23 10.07 -9.82
C LEU A 185 -4.00 11.44 -10.45
N LEU A 186 -2.76 11.94 -10.41
CA LEU A 186 -2.39 13.20 -11.07
C LEU A 186 -2.70 13.15 -12.58
N GLY A 187 -2.33 12.05 -13.27
CA GLY A 187 -2.62 11.87 -14.70
C GLY A 187 -4.12 11.79 -15.05
N ARG A 188 -4.99 11.56 -14.05
CA ARG A 188 -6.46 11.58 -14.16
C ARG A 188 -7.08 12.92 -13.76
N GLY A 189 -6.27 13.93 -13.47
CA GLY A 189 -6.73 15.27 -13.10
C GLY A 189 -6.96 15.49 -11.60
N ALA A 190 -6.53 14.57 -10.73
CA ALA A 190 -6.52 14.86 -9.29
C ALA A 190 -5.51 15.97 -8.98
N THR A 191 -5.89 16.87 -8.08
CA THR A 191 -5.00 17.94 -7.61
C THR A 191 -3.90 17.38 -6.70
N ILE A 192 -2.81 18.13 -6.55
CA ILE A 192 -1.69 17.74 -5.68
C ILE A 192 -2.17 17.65 -4.22
N GLU A 193 -3.11 18.52 -3.83
CA GLU A 193 -3.72 18.60 -2.52
C GLU A 193 -4.54 17.35 -2.21
N GLN A 194 -5.36 16.90 -3.18
CA GLN A 194 -6.11 15.64 -3.08
C GLN A 194 -5.17 14.43 -2.95
N VAL A 195 -4.11 14.38 -3.75
CA VAL A 195 -3.11 13.30 -3.68
C VAL A 195 -2.34 13.34 -2.35
N LYS A 196 -1.98 14.53 -1.85
CA LYS A 196 -1.35 14.74 -0.55
C LYS A 196 -2.22 14.20 0.58
N LEU A 197 -3.52 14.54 0.57
CA LEU A 197 -4.50 14.06 1.54
C LEU A 197 -4.60 12.54 1.52
N LEU A 198 -4.80 11.95 0.33
CA LEU A 198 -4.91 10.50 0.17
C LEU A 198 -3.64 9.77 0.60
N LEU A 199 -2.46 10.33 0.38
CA LEU A 199 -1.19 9.72 0.77
C LEU A 199 -0.85 9.97 2.25
N GLY A 200 -1.38 11.01 2.87
CA GLY A 200 -0.96 11.45 4.20
C GLY A 200 0.50 11.91 4.19
N HIS A 201 0.81 12.85 3.30
CA HIS A 201 2.08 13.58 3.34
C HIS A 201 1.92 14.88 4.13
N GLU A 202 2.92 15.22 4.93
CA GLU A 202 2.94 16.42 5.76
C GLU A 202 3.28 17.66 4.93
N SER A 203 4.36 17.58 4.13
CA SER A 203 4.72 18.63 3.19
C SER A 203 4.22 18.35 1.78
N ILE A 204 3.90 19.42 1.05
CA ILE A 204 3.69 19.37 -0.40
C ILE A 204 4.99 18.90 -1.09
N ASP A 205 6.17 19.17 -0.54
CA ASP A 205 7.46 18.73 -1.09
C ASP A 205 7.61 17.21 -1.17
N ASP A 206 7.05 16.49 -0.21
CA ASP A 206 6.98 15.02 -0.28
C ASP A 206 6.13 14.58 -1.47
N THR A 207 5.10 15.36 -1.81
CA THR A 207 4.20 15.11 -2.94
C THR A 207 4.81 15.57 -4.27
N ARG A 208 5.60 16.66 -4.28
CA ARG A 208 6.34 17.16 -5.46
C ARG A 208 7.31 16.11 -6.02
N ARG A 209 7.84 15.21 -5.18
CA ARG A 209 8.68 14.08 -5.62
C ARG A 209 7.96 13.09 -6.56
N TYR A 210 6.63 13.10 -6.59
CA TYR A 210 5.80 12.25 -7.46
C TYR A 210 5.33 12.95 -8.74
N ILE A 211 5.57 14.25 -8.87
CA ILE A 211 5.23 15.01 -10.07
C ILE A 211 6.31 14.74 -11.11
N GLU A 212 5.97 13.88 -12.07
CA GLU A 212 6.49 14.00 -13.42
C GLU A 212 5.53 14.97 -14.11
N ILE A 213 6.05 16.10 -14.60
CA ILE A 213 5.26 16.97 -15.46
C ILE A 213 5.11 16.20 -16.77
N ASP A 214 4.02 15.42 -16.87
CA ASP A 214 3.64 14.76 -18.11
C ASP A 214 3.07 15.82 -19.05
N GLY A 215 3.72 16.04 -20.20
CA GLY A 215 3.28 16.99 -21.21
C GLY A 215 1.84 16.74 -21.67
N ALA A 216 1.33 15.51 -21.57
CA ALA A 216 -0.06 15.19 -21.87
C ALA A 216 -1.05 15.76 -20.85
N VAL A 217 -0.67 15.86 -19.56
CA VAL A 217 -1.49 16.49 -18.52
C VAL A 217 -1.52 18.00 -18.71
N LEU A 218 -0.38 18.61 -19.01
CA LEU A 218 -0.30 20.04 -19.36
C LEU A 218 -1.19 20.37 -20.56
N ARG A 219 -1.12 19.55 -21.62
CA ARG A 219 -1.93 19.74 -22.83
C ARG A 219 -3.42 19.70 -22.52
N ARG A 220 -3.87 18.73 -21.73
CA ARG A 220 -5.28 18.58 -21.35
C ARG A 220 -5.80 19.74 -20.48
N ILE A 221 -4.96 20.25 -19.55
CA ILE A 221 -5.31 21.42 -18.73
C ILE A 221 -5.45 22.67 -19.63
N LEU A 222 -4.51 22.87 -20.57
CA LEU A 222 -4.56 23.98 -21.51
C LEU A 222 -5.77 23.89 -22.45
N GLU A 223 -6.10 22.69 -22.94
CA GLU A 223 -7.30 22.45 -23.77
C GLU A 223 -8.60 22.70 -22.99
N SER A 224 -8.63 22.48 -21.68
CA SER A 224 -9.80 22.75 -20.83
C SER A 224 -9.93 24.18 -20.32
N ALA A 225 -8.90 25.01 -20.56
CA ALA A 225 -8.85 26.41 -20.12
C ALA A 225 -9.36 27.39 -21.19
N ILE A 226 -9.86 26.87 -22.32
CA ILE A 226 -10.45 27.62 -23.44
C ILE A 226 -11.90 27.14 -23.62
#